data_AF-A0A8J4CNS6-F1
#
_entry.id   AF-A0A8J4CNS6-F1
#
_cell.length_a   1.000
_cell.length_b   1.000
_cell.length_c   1.000
_cell.angle_alpha   90.00
_cell.angle_beta   90.00
_cell.angle_gamma   90.00
#
_symmetry.space_group_name_H-M   'P 1'
#
loop_
_entity.id
_entity.type
_entity.pdbx_description
1 polymer ?
#
loop_
_entity_poly.entity_id
_entity_poly.type
_entity_poly.pdbx_seq_one_letter_code
_entity_poly.pdbx_strand_id
1 'polypeptide(L)'
;MDYLRKQQLLAEADAIRPGLGAELARFPIATSAELDQIQTLLEEHRQVTAGYATLQADYRRQTDEYRRQAALLEAKIAASGMAPLPPAGLAAARYLAAVASGLGLTTTADGAMVAAWVAQDAERLRQERVQSQREAIAAELRIQAQAASRQAAELTAALDAARRAQAISERGLDQMESEQRTLEQKATEYVKRIETARDKLMQLGYRPDLSHEALEALAAEVESLEHSLAEAEEALKVYDSIPPSASGLASMLERSQKELADVHAAMGSAFVHGSSAARLSGSVMGGRSSGAGSAAALNGGAAGFGFGGSGA
;
A
#
# COMPACT_ATOMS: atom_id res chain seq x y z
N MET A 1 -92.95 -18.81 4.28
CA MET A 1 -92.26 -19.98 4.89
C MET A 1 -91.79 -19.68 6.31
N ASP A 2 -91.70 -18.40 6.65
CA ASP A 2 -90.86 -17.85 7.72
C ASP A 2 -91.46 -18.06 9.12
N TYR A 3 -92.77 -18.27 9.20
CA TYR A 3 -93.46 -18.59 10.46
C TYR A 3 -93.00 -19.93 11.06
N LEU A 4 -92.82 -20.97 10.23
CA LEU A 4 -92.32 -22.27 10.68
C LEU A 4 -90.85 -22.17 11.14
N ARG A 5 -90.03 -21.41 10.39
CA ARG A 5 -88.63 -21.15 10.76
C ARG A 5 -88.54 -20.36 12.07
N LYS A 6 -89.40 -19.36 12.27
CA LYS A 6 -89.51 -18.64 13.55
C LYS A 6 -89.90 -19.58 14.70
N GLN A 7 -90.90 -20.44 14.53
CA GLN A 7 -91.27 -21.42 15.57
C GLN A 7 -90.13 -22.40 15.91
N GLN A 8 -89.39 -22.88 14.91
CA GLN A 8 -88.21 -23.73 15.11
C GLN A 8 -87.13 -23.01 15.93
N LEU A 9 -86.77 -21.77 15.56
CA LEU A 9 -85.77 -20.97 16.29
C LEU A 9 -86.17 -20.68 17.75
N LEU A 10 -87.46 -20.48 18.03
CA LEU A 10 -87.92 -20.27 19.41
C LEU A 10 -87.81 -21.56 20.25
N ALA A 11 -88.17 -22.71 19.71
CA ALA A 11 -87.97 -24.00 20.37
C ALA A 11 -86.47 -24.33 20.57
N GLU A 12 -85.64 -23.97 19.59
CA GLU A 12 -84.19 -24.11 19.66
C GLU A 12 -83.52 -23.19 20.69
N ALA A 13 -84.08 -22.01 20.93
CA ALA A 13 -83.67 -21.09 22.00
C ALA A 13 -84.06 -21.64 23.38
N ASP A 14 -85.29 -22.14 23.53
CA ASP A 14 -85.75 -22.78 24.78
C ASP A 14 -84.93 -24.04 25.14
N ALA A 15 -84.40 -24.76 24.15
CA ALA A 15 -83.50 -25.89 24.36
C ALA A 15 -82.10 -25.50 24.88
N ILE A 16 -81.65 -24.25 24.64
CA ILE A 16 -80.38 -23.71 25.19
C ILE A 16 -80.62 -23.18 26.61
N ARG A 17 -81.72 -22.46 26.81
CA ARG A 17 -82.14 -21.95 28.13
C ARG A 17 -83.67 -21.94 28.19
N PRO A 18 -84.30 -22.68 29.12
CA PRO A 18 -85.76 -22.72 29.21
C PRO A 18 -86.32 -21.33 29.52
N GLY A 19 -87.24 -20.85 28.67
CA GLY A 19 -87.86 -19.53 28.72
C GLY A 19 -87.33 -18.53 27.69
N LEU A 20 -86.18 -18.80 27.06
CA LEU A 20 -85.56 -17.89 26.09
C LEU A 20 -86.39 -17.76 24.79
N GLY A 21 -87.07 -18.83 24.37
CA GLY A 21 -88.03 -18.80 23.26
C GLY A 21 -89.26 -17.95 23.58
N ALA A 22 -89.76 -18.02 24.82
CA ALA A 22 -90.87 -17.18 25.27
C ALA A 22 -90.50 -15.69 25.39
N GLU A 23 -89.22 -15.36 25.59
CA GLU A 23 -88.69 -13.99 25.57
C GLU A 23 -88.51 -13.49 24.12
N LEU A 24 -87.86 -14.27 23.26
CA LEU A 24 -87.64 -13.94 21.84
C LEU A 24 -88.96 -13.79 21.06
N ALA A 25 -90.01 -14.54 21.42
CA ALA A 25 -91.34 -14.45 20.82
C ALA A 25 -92.00 -13.06 20.99
N ARG A 26 -91.59 -12.27 22.00
CA ARG A 26 -92.15 -10.94 22.29
C ARG A 26 -91.62 -9.84 21.37
N PHE A 27 -90.51 -10.09 20.67
CA PHE A 27 -89.93 -9.12 19.76
C PHE A 27 -90.57 -9.22 18.37
N PRO A 28 -90.92 -8.08 17.73
CA PRO A 28 -91.53 -8.05 16.40
C PRO A 28 -90.47 -8.29 15.32
N ILE A 29 -89.95 -9.53 15.26
CA ILE A 29 -89.06 -9.97 14.18
C ILE A 29 -89.83 -9.91 12.87
N ALA A 30 -89.42 -9.01 11.97
CA ALA A 30 -90.15 -8.61 10.78
C ALA A 30 -89.46 -9.02 9.47
N THR A 31 -88.15 -9.27 9.49
CA THR A 31 -87.38 -9.64 8.29
C THR A 31 -86.69 -11.00 8.44
N SER A 32 -86.39 -11.66 7.31
CA SER A 32 -85.66 -12.93 7.31
C SER A 32 -84.22 -12.79 7.82
N ALA A 33 -83.57 -11.65 7.57
CA ALA A 33 -82.22 -11.35 8.01
C ALA A 33 -82.11 -11.28 9.55
N GLU A 34 -83.14 -10.80 10.24
CA GLU A 34 -83.20 -10.82 11.72
C GLU A 34 -83.29 -12.26 12.27
N LEU A 35 -84.00 -13.16 11.58
CA LEU A 35 -84.05 -14.58 11.95
C LEU A 35 -82.69 -15.26 11.74
N ASP A 36 -81.99 -14.94 10.65
CA ASP A 36 -80.62 -15.42 10.40
C ASP A 36 -79.65 -14.93 11.48
N GLN A 37 -79.72 -13.65 11.89
CA GLN A 37 -78.89 -13.08 12.96
C GLN A 37 -79.18 -13.70 14.34
N ILE A 38 -80.44 -13.99 14.66
CA ILE A 38 -80.79 -14.70 15.90
C ILE A 38 -80.24 -16.13 15.85
N GLN A 39 -80.33 -16.80 14.70
CA GLN A 39 -79.76 -18.14 14.53
C GLN A 39 -78.24 -18.14 14.76
N THR A 40 -77.49 -17.20 14.17
CA THR A 40 -76.03 -17.11 14.39
C THR A 40 -75.67 -16.87 15.85
N LEU A 41 -76.40 -15.98 16.56
CA LEU A 41 -76.15 -15.71 17.98
C LEU A 41 -76.47 -16.93 18.88
N LEU A 42 -77.49 -17.73 18.54
CA LEU A 42 -77.80 -18.97 19.26
C LEU A 42 -76.75 -20.07 18.99
N GLU A 43 -76.23 -20.15 17.77
CA GLU A 43 -75.13 -21.06 17.41
C GLU A 43 -73.82 -20.66 18.11
N GLU A 44 -73.47 -19.37 18.14
CA GLU A 44 -72.35 -18.83 18.91
C GLU A 44 -72.49 -19.15 20.41
N HIS A 45 -73.66 -18.90 21.01
CA HIS A 45 -73.90 -19.21 22.42
C HIS A 45 -73.77 -20.72 22.72
N ARG A 46 -74.23 -21.60 21.81
CA ARG A 46 -74.03 -23.06 21.92
C ARG A 46 -72.54 -23.43 21.90
N GLN A 47 -71.77 -22.87 20.97
CA GLN A 47 -70.32 -23.11 20.87
C GLN A 47 -69.59 -22.63 22.12
N VAL A 48 -69.90 -21.44 22.62
CA VAL A 48 -69.33 -20.88 23.85
C VAL A 48 -69.67 -21.75 25.08
N THR A 49 -70.93 -22.19 25.20
CA THR A 49 -71.36 -23.07 26.31
C THR A 49 -70.66 -24.43 26.27
N ALA A 50 -70.52 -25.02 25.07
CA ALA A 50 -69.77 -26.26 24.89
C ALA A 50 -68.28 -26.10 25.24
N GLY A 51 -67.66 -24.96 24.86
CA GLY A 51 -66.29 -24.61 25.22
C GLY A 51 -66.07 -24.45 26.73
N TYR A 52 -67.03 -23.87 27.46
CA TYR A 52 -66.96 -23.83 28.91
C TYR A 52 -67.08 -25.22 29.55
N ALA A 53 -67.91 -26.11 28.98
CA ALA A 53 -68.05 -27.48 29.48
C ALA A 53 -66.78 -28.31 29.29
N THR A 54 -66.08 -28.19 28.15
CA THR A 54 -64.78 -28.86 27.92
C THR A 54 -63.70 -28.30 28.85
N LEU A 55 -63.59 -26.97 28.95
CA LEU A 55 -62.65 -26.30 29.86
C LEU A 55 -62.84 -26.75 31.32
N GLN A 56 -64.09 -26.87 31.78
CA GLN A 56 -64.40 -27.36 33.12
C GLN A 56 -64.00 -28.84 33.32
N ALA A 57 -64.16 -29.69 32.29
CA ALA A 57 -63.71 -31.07 32.34
C ALA A 57 -62.18 -31.19 32.44
N ASP A 58 -61.45 -30.35 31.71
CA ASP A 58 -59.98 -30.36 31.72
C ASP A 58 -59.40 -29.82 33.03
N TYR A 59 -59.99 -28.76 33.62
CA TYR A 59 -59.60 -28.32 34.97
C TYR A 59 -59.84 -29.40 36.04
N ARG A 60 -60.92 -30.19 35.92
CA ARG A 60 -61.15 -31.33 36.84
C ARG A 60 -60.07 -32.40 36.67
N ARG A 61 -59.71 -32.77 35.44
CA ARG A 61 -58.61 -33.71 35.14
C ARG A 61 -57.28 -33.24 35.73
N GLN A 62 -56.89 -31.99 35.48
CA GLN A 62 -55.68 -31.40 36.04
C GLN A 62 -55.68 -31.43 37.58
N THR A 63 -56.81 -31.07 38.21
CA THR A 63 -56.95 -31.12 39.68
C THR A 63 -56.73 -32.53 40.22
N ASP A 64 -57.29 -33.55 39.56
CA ASP A 64 -57.12 -34.95 39.98
C ASP A 64 -55.71 -35.50 39.69
N GLU A 65 -55.02 -35.01 38.65
CA GLU A 65 -53.60 -35.29 38.42
C GLU A 65 -52.71 -34.68 39.52
N TYR A 66 -52.93 -33.42 39.89
CA TYR A 66 -52.20 -32.78 40.99
C TYR A 66 -52.44 -33.48 42.33
N ARG A 67 -53.68 -33.93 42.60
CA ARG A 67 -53.99 -34.75 43.79
C ARG A 67 -53.23 -36.08 43.80
N ARG A 68 -53.14 -36.77 42.66
CA ARG A 68 -52.35 -38.01 42.53
C ARG A 68 -50.86 -37.76 42.73
N GLN A 69 -50.33 -36.67 42.17
CA GLN A 69 -48.91 -36.30 42.35
C GLN A 69 -48.61 -35.93 43.81
N ALA A 70 -49.47 -35.16 44.47
CA ALA A 70 -49.33 -34.82 45.89
C ALA A 70 -49.35 -36.08 46.77
N ALA A 71 -50.34 -36.96 46.60
CA ALA A 71 -50.42 -38.23 47.34
C ALA A 71 -49.21 -39.15 47.10
N LEU A 72 -48.64 -39.14 45.88
CA LEU A 72 -47.41 -39.87 45.56
C LEU A 72 -46.18 -39.28 46.26
N LEU A 73 -46.08 -37.96 46.36
CA LEU A 73 -45.01 -37.28 47.11
C LEU A 73 -45.14 -37.53 48.61
N GLU A 74 -46.35 -37.43 49.17
CA GLU A 74 -46.64 -37.77 50.56
C GLU A 74 -46.29 -39.22 50.88
N ALA A 75 -46.67 -40.18 50.02
CA ALA A 75 -46.31 -41.58 50.17
C ALA A 75 -44.78 -41.81 50.13
N LYS A 76 -44.03 -41.08 49.28
CA LYS A 76 -42.56 -41.14 49.25
C LYS A 76 -41.92 -40.57 50.52
N ILE A 77 -42.47 -39.48 51.07
CA ILE A 77 -41.99 -38.86 52.32
C ILE A 77 -42.30 -39.75 53.53
N ALA A 78 -43.48 -40.39 53.55
CA ALA A 78 -43.82 -41.38 54.57
C ALA A 78 -42.90 -42.62 54.49
N ALA A 79 -42.65 -43.13 53.27
CA ALA A 79 -41.79 -44.28 53.05
C ALA A 79 -40.31 -44.03 53.36
N SER A 80 -39.82 -42.79 53.29
CA SER A 80 -38.45 -42.43 53.67
C SER A 80 -38.25 -42.30 55.19
N GLY A 81 -39.29 -42.53 56.00
CA GLY A 81 -39.23 -42.38 57.45
C GLY A 81 -39.10 -40.93 57.92
N MET A 82 -39.23 -39.95 57.01
CA MET A 82 -39.24 -38.52 57.33
C MET A 82 -40.60 -38.10 57.89
N ALA A 83 -40.92 -38.63 59.07
CA ALA A 83 -41.84 -38.02 60.03
C ALA A 83 -41.45 -36.53 60.27
N PRO A 84 -42.32 -35.66 60.83
CA PRO A 84 -42.04 -34.23 60.92
C PRO A 84 -40.73 -33.95 61.69
N LEU A 85 -39.67 -33.73 60.92
CA LEU A 85 -38.33 -33.51 61.44
C LEU A 85 -38.33 -32.23 62.28
N PRO A 86 -37.60 -32.18 63.41
CA PRO A 86 -37.38 -30.93 64.12
C PRO A 86 -36.79 -29.89 63.15
N PRO A 87 -37.05 -28.58 63.34
CA PRO A 87 -36.69 -27.55 62.35
C PRO A 87 -35.21 -27.54 61.97
N ALA A 88 -34.31 -27.91 62.90
CA ALA A 88 -32.89 -28.11 62.63
C ALA A 88 -32.60 -29.29 61.67
N GLY A 89 -33.30 -30.42 61.83
CA GLY A 89 -33.18 -31.57 60.94
C GLY A 89 -33.74 -31.29 59.54
N LEU A 90 -34.83 -30.52 59.47
CA LEU A 90 -35.40 -30.05 58.20
C LEU A 90 -34.47 -29.05 57.49
N ALA A 91 -33.78 -28.18 58.23
CA ALA A 91 -32.74 -27.31 57.67
C ALA A 91 -31.54 -28.12 57.15
N ALA A 92 -31.04 -29.08 57.92
CA ALA A 92 -29.94 -29.96 57.50
C ALA A 92 -30.30 -30.78 56.25
N ALA A 93 -31.51 -31.35 56.19
CA ALA A 93 -32.01 -32.06 55.01
C ALA A 93 -32.10 -31.15 53.77
N ARG A 94 -32.51 -29.88 53.93
CA ARG A 94 -32.50 -28.89 52.83
C ARG A 94 -31.09 -28.57 52.35
N TYR A 95 -30.12 -28.40 53.24
CA TYR A 95 -28.71 -28.20 52.85
C TYR A 95 -28.14 -29.42 52.13
N LEU A 96 -28.38 -30.63 52.64
CA LEU A 96 -27.95 -31.87 51.98
C LEU A 96 -28.62 -32.05 50.60
N ALA A 97 -29.91 -31.73 50.46
CA ALA A 97 -30.60 -31.76 49.18
C ALA A 97 -30.05 -30.71 48.20
N ALA A 98 -29.69 -29.51 48.67
CA ALA A 98 -29.08 -28.48 47.85
C ALA A 98 -27.66 -28.89 47.38
N VAL A 99 -26.85 -29.49 48.26
CA VAL A 99 -25.52 -30.02 47.91
C VAL A 99 -25.64 -31.20 46.94
N ALA A 100 -26.54 -32.16 47.20
CA ALA A 100 -26.81 -33.27 46.29
C ALA A 100 -27.29 -32.78 44.92
N SER A 101 -28.19 -31.80 44.86
CA SER A 101 -28.64 -31.17 43.61
C SER A 101 -27.51 -30.43 42.89
N GLY A 102 -26.61 -29.76 43.62
CA GLY A 102 -25.43 -29.10 43.04
C GLY A 102 -24.40 -30.08 42.48
N LEU A 103 -24.30 -31.27 43.07
CA LEU A 103 -23.49 -32.40 42.59
C LEU A 103 -24.20 -33.27 41.53
N GLY A 104 -25.46 -32.96 41.18
CA GLY A 104 -26.26 -33.75 40.23
C GLY A 104 -26.67 -35.15 40.74
N LEU A 105 -26.59 -35.40 42.05
CA LEU A 105 -26.86 -36.70 42.66
C LEU A 105 -28.37 -37.00 42.73
N THR A 106 -28.81 -37.99 41.93
CA THR A 106 -30.18 -38.52 41.96
C THR A 106 -30.37 -39.70 42.92
N THR A 107 -29.27 -40.30 43.40
CA THR A 107 -29.26 -41.42 44.34
C THR A 107 -28.16 -41.25 45.37
N THR A 108 -28.33 -41.85 46.55
CA THR A 108 -27.34 -41.86 47.64
C THR A 108 -26.40 -43.07 47.57
N ALA A 109 -26.16 -43.61 46.37
CA ALA A 109 -25.27 -44.75 46.19
C ALA A 109 -23.81 -44.27 46.17
N ASP A 110 -22.91 -44.98 46.86
CA ASP A 110 -21.49 -44.60 46.98
C ASP A 110 -20.83 -44.37 45.61
N GLY A 111 -21.14 -45.22 44.62
CA GLY A 111 -20.65 -45.07 43.25
C GLY A 111 -21.10 -43.79 42.55
N ALA A 112 -22.30 -43.28 42.85
CA ALA A 112 -22.78 -42.01 42.32
C ALA A 112 -22.05 -40.82 42.98
N MET A 113 -21.82 -40.88 44.29
CA MET A 113 -21.05 -39.88 45.03
C MET A 113 -19.59 -39.79 44.54
N VAL A 114 -18.92 -40.93 44.38
CA VAL A 114 -17.55 -40.99 43.83
C VAL A 114 -17.51 -40.45 42.40
N ALA A 115 -18.49 -40.80 41.55
CA ALA A 115 -18.57 -40.26 40.19
C ALA A 115 -18.75 -38.74 40.16
N ALA A 116 -19.57 -38.17 41.07
CA ALA A 116 -19.76 -36.73 41.18
C ALA A 116 -18.48 -36.00 41.64
N TRP A 117 -17.73 -36.55 42.59
CA TRP A 117 -16.43 -35.99 43.00
C TRP A 117 -15.40 -36.04 41.87
N VAL A 118 -15.28 -37.16 41.16
CA VAL A 118 -14.37 -37.28 40.00
C VAL A 118 -14.76 -36.29 38.89
N ALA A 119 -16.05 -36.07 38.64
CA ALA A 119 -16.52 -35.07 37.69
C ALA A 119 -16.19 -33.63 38.14
N GLN A 120 -16.35 -33.33 39.43
CA GLN A 120 -16.00 -32.03 40.01
C GLN A 120 -14.49 -31.74 39.93
N ASP A 121 -13.64 -32.72 40.24
CA ASP A 121 -12.19 -32.60 40.12
C ASP A 121 -11.76 -32.47 38.66
N ALA A 122 -12.38 -33.20 37.74
CA ALA A 122 -12.12 -33.08 36.30
C ALA A 122 -12.49 -31.68 35.75
N GLU A 123 -13.63 -31.12 36.18
CA GLU A 123 -14.03 -29.76 35.80
C GLU A 123 -13.12 -28.71 36.44
N ARG A 124 -12.70 -28.88 37.70
CA ARG A 124 -11.70 -28.02 38.35
C ARG A 124 -10.37 -28.03 37.59
N LEU A 125 -9.83 -29.20 37.25
CA LEU A 125 -8.59 -29.32 36.46
C LEU A 125 -8.73 -28.70 35.06
N ARG A 126 -9.92 -28.79 34.45
CA ARG A 126 -10.24 -28.11 33.19
C ARG A 126 -10.22 -26.59 33.36
N GLN A 127 -10.79 -26.05 34.44
CA GLN A 127 -10.77 -24.61 34.74
C GLN A 127 -9.34 -24.12 35.00
N GLU A 128 -8.54 -24.83 35.78
CA GLU A 128 -7.13 -24.52 36.04
C GLU A 128 -6.29 -24.52 34.75
N ARG A 129 -6.55 -25.45 33.81
CA ARG A 129 -5.93 -25.46 32.47
C ARG A 129 -6.36 -24.29 31.59
N VAL A 130 -7.65 -23.93 31.58
CA VAL A 130 -8.14 -22.77 30.82
C VAL A 130 -7.57 -21.47 31.40
N GLN A 131 -7.43 -21.39 32.71
CA GLN A 131 -6.85 -20.22 33.39
C GLN A 131 -5.37 -20.05 33.07
N SER A 132 -4.56 -21.12 33.13
CA SER A 132 -3.14 -21.04 32.77
C SER A 132 -2.92 -20.74 31.27
N GLN A 133 -3.77 -21.25 30.38
CA GLN A 133 -3.76 -20.85 28.96
C GLN A 133 -4.07 -19.36 28.77
N ARG A 134 -5.07 -18.82 29.48
CA ARG A 134 -5.40 -17.39 29.44
C ARG A 134 -4.26 -16.51 29.95
N GLU A 135 -3.58 -16.95 31.01
CA GLU A 135 -2.44 -16.24 31.58
C GLU A 135 -1.22 -16.25 30.64
N ALA A 136 -0.94 -17.37 29.97
CA ALA A 136 0.09 -17.46 28.94
C ALA A 136 -0.20 -16.52 27.76
N ILE A 137 -1.42 -16.58 27.19
CA ILE A 137 -1.85 -15.69 26.09
C ILE A 137 -1.78 -14.22 26.52
N ALA A 138 -2.20 -13.89 27.75
CA ALA A 138 -2.11 -12.53 28.28
C ALA A 138 -0.66 -12.04 28.49
N ALA A 139 0.28 -12.94 28.79
CA ALA A 139 1.70 -12.61 28.85
C ALA A 139 2.29 -12.35 27.44
N GLU A 140 1.99 -13.21 26.47
CA GLU A 140 2.40 -13.04 25.07
C GLU A 140 1.86 -11.73 24.47
N LEU A 141 0.58 -11.44 24.65
CA LEU A 141 -0.04 -10.19 24.20
C LEU A 141 0.58 -8.95 24.82
N ARG A 142 1.01 -9.00 26.09
CA ARG A 142 1.76 -7.90 26.74
C ARG A 142 3.11 -7.67 26.09
N ILE A 143 3.85 -8.74 25.77
CA ILE A 143 5.15 -8.65 25.10
C ILE A 143 4.97 -8.05 23.70
N GLN A 144 3.97 -8.51 22.94
CA GLN A 144 3.65 -7.98 21.61
C GLN A 144 3.24 -6.49 21.68
N ALA A 145 2.39 -6.11 22.64
CA ALA A 145 1.98 -4.71 22.83
C ALA A 145 3.16 -3.79 23.20
N GLN A 146 4.10 -4.27 24.04
CA GLN A 146 5.32 -3.52 24.34
C GLN A 146 6.24 -3.38 23.12
N ALA A 147 6.39 -4.43 22.30
CA ALA A 147 7.15 -4.37 21.05
C ALA A 147 6.53 -3.38 20.05
N ALA A 148 5.22 -3.47 19.82
CA ALA A 148 4.49 -2.54 18.96
C ALA A 148 4.57 -1.08 19.45
N SER A 149 4.49 -0.86 20.77
CA SER A 149 4.66 0.48 21.35
C SER A 149 6.07 1.06 21.15
N ARG A 150 7.12 0.22 21.14
CA ARG A 150 8.50 0.66 20.83
C ARG A 150 8.64 1.00 19.35
N GLN A 151 8.15 0.15 18.46
CA GLN A 151 8.14 0.40 17.02
C GLN A 151 7.37 1.68 16.66
N ALA A 152 6.22 1.93 17.30
CA ALA A 152 5.48 3.17 17.14
C ALA A 152 6.31 4.40 17.57
N ALA A 153 7.00 4.33 18.71
CA ALA A 153 7.87 5.41 19.17
C ALA A 153 9.05 5.65 18.20
N GLU A 154 9.72 4.60 17.73
CA GLU A 154 10.79 4.67 16.73
C GLU A 154 10.31 5.31 15.42
N LEU A 155 9.14 4.90 14.91
CA LEU A 155 8.54 5.49 13.70
C LEU A 155 8.19 6.97 13.90
N THR A 156 7.64 7.37 15.06
CA THR A 156 7.38 8.79 15.32
C THR A 156 8.66 9.62 15.38
N ALA A 157 9.72 9.11 16.02
CA ALA A 157 11.02 9.78 16.09
C ALA A 157 11.68 9.91 14.70
N ALA A 158 11.58 8.88 13.87
CA ALA A 158 12.05 8.89 12.48
C ALA A 158 11.26 9.90 11.62
N LEU A 159 9.95 9.97 11.77
CA LEU A 159 9.08 10.91 11.06
C LEU A 159 9.40 12.36 11.45
N ASP A 160 9.60 12.64 12.73
CA ASP A 160 10.00 13.98 13.20
C ASP A 160 11.46 14.34 12.86
N ALA A 161 12.34 13.36 12.66
CA ALA A 161 13.66 13.58 12.06
C ALA A 161 13.54 13.94 10.57
N ALA A 162 12.71 13.21 9.80
CA ALA A 162 12.46 13.47 8.39
C ALA A 162 11.84 14.86 8.16
N ARG A 163 10.85 15.26 8.96
CA ARG A 163 10.27 16.62 8.95
C ARG A 163 11.31 17.71 9.19
N ARG A 164 12.24 17.51 10.14
CA ARG A 164 13.33 18.45 10.41
C ARG A 164 14.32 18.54 9.25
N ALA A 165 14.66 17.41 8.64
CA ALA A 165 15.52 17.38 7.45
C ALA A 165 14.86 18.09 6.25
N GLN A 166 13.56 17.85 6.03
CA GLN A 166 12.78 18.54 5.01
C GLN A 166 12.77 20.06 5.24
N ALA A 167 12.46 20.54 6.45
CA ALA A 167 12.45 21.97 6.76
C ALA A 167 13.82 22.65 6.64
N ILE A 168 14.93 21.91 6.79
CA ILE A 168 16.28 22.39 6.48
C ILE A 168 16.50 22.47 4.97
N SER A 169 16.07 21.44 4.23
CA SER A 169 16.15 21.40 2.77
C SER A 169 15.35 22.54 2.11
N GLU A 170 14.14 22.81 2.58
CA GLU A 170 13.28 23.90 2.09
C GLU A 170 13.96 25.26 2.28
N ARG A 171 14.53 25.54 3.46
CA ARG A 171 15.33 26.77 3.70
C ARG A 171 16.58 26.85 2.83
N GLY A 172 17.20 25.72 2.51
CA GLY A 172 18.33 25.65 1.58
C GLY A 172 17.92 26.03 0.16
N LEU A 173 16.76 25.55 -0.31
CA LEU A 173 16.18 25.92 -1.60
C LEU A 173 15.82 27.42 -1.63
N ASP A 174 15.16 27.94 -0.60
CA ASP A 174 14.85 29.38 -0.48
C ASP A 174 16.12 30.26 -0.59
N GLN A 175 17.22 29.83 0.04
CA GLN A 175 18.51 30.50 -0.03
C GLN A 175 19.08 30.44 -1.45
N MET A 176 19.14 29.26 -2.08
CA MET A 176 19.62 29.11 -3.46
C MET A 176 18.80 29.91 -4.47
N GLU A 177 17.46 29.95 -4.34
CA GLU A 177 16.60 30.80 -5.15
C GLU A 177 16.94 32.28 -4.96
N SER A 178 17.19 32.72 -3.73
CA SER A 178 17.56 34.11 -3.46
C SER A 178 18.93 34.46 -4.07
N GLU A 179 19.92 33.57 -3.96
CA GLU A 179 21.24 33.72 -4.56
C GLU A 179 21.15 33.79 -6.09
N GLN A 180 20.41 32.87 -6.71
CA GLN A 180 20.15 32.85 -8.15
C GLN A 180 19.55 34.19 -8.62
N ARG A 181 18.52 34.71 -7.94
CA ARG A 181 17.93 36.02 -8.28
C ARG A 181 18.95 37.16 -8.18
N THR A 182 19.88 37.14 -7.21
CA THR A 182 20.96 38.15 -7.16
C THR A 182 21.99 37.99 -8.27
N LEU A 183 22.28 36.76 -8.71
CA LEU A 183 23.18 36.49 -9.83
C LEU A 183 22.56 36.93 -11.17
N GLU A 184 21.27 36.66 -11.37
CA GLU A 184 20.50 37.13 -12.53
C GLU A 184 20.48 38.67 -12.59
N GLN A 185 20.21 39.34 -11.45
CA GLN A 185 20.29 40.81 -11.36
C GLN A 185 21.70 41.32 -11.74
N LYS A 186 22.76 40.77 -11.14
CA LYS A 186 24.15 41.12 -11.48
C LYS A 186 24.46 40.89 -12.96
N ALA A 187 24.01 39.78 -13.55
CA ALA A 187 24.20 39.51 -14.97
C ALA A 187 23.53 40.59 -15.83
N THR A 188 22.28 40.98 -15.54
CA THR A 188 21.62 42.08 -16.27
C THR A 188 22.29 43.43 -16.07
N GLU A 189 22.87 43.70 -14.90
CA GLU A 189 23.70 44.88 -14.67
C GLU A 189 24.99 44.86 -15.49
N TYR A 190 25.70 43.73 -15.54
CA TYR A 190 26.93 43.60 -16.31
C TYR A 190 26.67 43.75 -17.80
N VAL A 191 25.59 43.17 -18.35
CA VAL A 191 25.17 43.39 -19.75
C VAL A 191 24.99 44.89 -20.03
N LYS A 192 24.21 45.60 -19.22
CA LYS A 192 24.02 47.07 -19.37
C LYS A 192 25.32 47.87 -19.24
N ARG A 193 26.24 47.45 -18.35
CA ARG A 193 27.56 48.08 -18.21
C ARG A 193 28.43 47.84 -19.44
N ILE A 194 28.38 46.64 -20.04
CA ILE A 194 29.08 46.31 -21.28
C ILE A 194 28.52 47.13 -22.45
N GLU A 195 27.19 47.20 -22.59
CA GLU A 195 26.52 48.03 -23.60
C GLU A 195 26.93 49.50 -23.48
N THR A 196 26.79 50.11 -22.30
CA THR A 196 27.17 51.52 -22.09
C THR A 196 28.68 51.78 -22.23
N ALA A 197 29.54 50.79 -21.97
CA ALA A 197 30.98 50.89 -22.24
C ALA A 197 31.27 50.80 -23.75
N ARG A 198 30.58 49.91 -24.47
CA ARG A 198 30.67 49.76 -25.93
C ARG A 198 30.21 51.04 -26.64
N ASP A 199 29.11 51.64 -26.21
CA ASP A 199 28.60 52.91 -26.76
C ASP A 199 29.61 54.04 -26.56
N LYS A 200 30.22 54.14 -25.37
CA LYS A 200 31.30 55.11 -25.10
C LYS A 200 32.52 54.89 -25.98
N LEU A 201 32.92 53.64 -26.20
CA LEU A 201 34.02 53.30 -27.11
C LEU A 201 33.69 53.73 -28.55
N MET A 202 32.48 53.45 -29.05
CA MET A 202 32.05 53.91 -30.37
C MET A 202 32.03 55.45 -30.48
N GLN A 203 31.57 56.16 -29.45
CA GLN A 203 31.61 57.63 -29.40
C GLN A 203 33.04 58.20 -29.41
N LEU A 204 34.01 57.48 -28.85
CA LEU A 204 35.44 57.81 -28.89
C LEU A 204 36.12 57.40 -30.21
N GLY A 205 35.37 56.89 -31.19
CA GLY A 205 35.87 56.50 -32.52
C GLY A 205 36.47 55.09 -32.60
N TYR A 206 36.30 54.25 -31.57
CA TYR A 206 36.70 52.85 -31.63
C TYR A 206 35.85 52.08 -32.64
N ARG A 207 36.50 51.37 -33.56
CA ARG A 207 35.86 50.48 -34.54
C ARG A 207 36.25 49.03 -34.21
N PRO A 208 35.30 48.09 -34.05
CA PRO A 208 35.61 46.71 -33.69
C PRO A 208 36.46 46.01 -34.77
N ASP A 209 36.33 46.44 -36.02
CA ASP A 209 37.10 45.98 -37.19
C ASP A 209 38.61 46.30 -37.07
N LEU A 210 38.98 47.23 -36.17
CA LEU A 210 40.37 47.59 -35.84
C LEU A 210 40.79 47.08 -34.46
N SER A 211 40.06 46.12 -33.90
CA SER A 211 40.46 45.42 -32.67
C SER A 211 41.70 44.55 -32.91
N HIS A 212 42.48 44.31 -31.87
CA HIS A 212 43.71 43.50 -31.97
C HIS A 212 43.42 42.09 -32.50
N GLU A 213 42.35 41.43 -32.02
CA GLU A 213 41.92 40.12 -32.50
C GLU A 213 41.48 40.15 -33.97
N ALA A 214 40.77 41.20 -34.42
CA ALA A 214 40.40 41.34 -35.83
C ALA A 214 41.63 41.56 -36.72
N LEU A 215 42.61 42.33 -36.25
CA LEU A 215 43.88 42.56 -36.96
C LEU A 215 44.76 41.31 -36.99
N GLU A 216 44.79 40.50 -35.93
CA GLU A 216 45.48 39.21 -35.92
C GLU A 216 44.81 38.18 -36.84
N ALA A 217 43.48 38.11 -36.84
CA ALA A 217 42.73 37.25 -37.75
C ALA A 217 42.97 37.63 -39.22
N LEU A 218 42.97 38.94 -39.52
CA LEU A 218 43.22 39.46 -40.87
C LEU A 218 44.70 39.31 -41.28
N ALA A 219 45.64 39.41 -40.34
CA ALA A 219 47.05 39.09 -40.59
C ALA A 219 47.25 37.59 -40.90
N ALA A 220 46.61 36.69 -40.14
CA ALA A 220 46.65 35.26 -40.41
C ALA A 220 45.98 34.89 -41.75
N GLU A 221 44.90 35.58 -42.13
CA GLU A 221 44.27 35.44 -43.44
C GLU A 221 45.23 35.89 -44.56
N VAL A 222 45.91 37.04 -44.40
CA VAL A 222 46.94 37.51 -45.34
C VAL A 222 48.11 36.52 -45.44
N GLU A 223 48.66 36.03 -44.34
CA GLU A 223 49.73 35.00 -44.36
C GLU A 223 49.29 33.73 -45.10
N SER A 224 48.03 33.29 -44.92
CA SER A 224 47.49 32.12 -45.62
C SER A 224 47.34 32.36 -47.13
N LEU A 225 46.93 33.58 -47.53
CA LEU A 225 46.81 33.98 -48.92
C LEU A 225 48.19 34.13 -49.57
N GLU A 226 49.17 34.74 -48.89
CA GLU A 226 50.57 34.83 -49.33
C GLU A 226 51.18 33.44 -49.53
N HIS A 227 50.91 32.49 -48.61
CA HIS A 227 51.39 31.11 -48.77
C HIS A 227 50.75 30.44 -50.00
N SER A 228 49.43 30.56 -50.19
CA SER A 228 48.74 30.02 -51.37
C SER A 228 49.19 30.66 -52.69
N LEU A 229 49.57 31.94 -52.66
CA LEU A 229 50.11 32.66 -53.81
C LEU A 229 51.54 32.22 -54.12
N ALA A 230 52.37 31.98 -53.10
CA ALA A 230 53.70 31.42 -53.27
C ALA A 230 53.65 30.00 -53.87
N GLU A 231 52.75 29.13 -53.39
CA GLU A 231 52.51 27.80 -53.99
C GLU A 231 52.04 27.91 -55.45
N ALA A 232 51.13 28.84 -55.75
CA ALA A 232 50.65 29.09 -57.12
C ALA A 232 51.76 29.64 -58.04
N GLU A 233 52.63 30.52 -57.54
CA GLU A 233 53.80 31.00 -58.27
C GLU A 233 54.84 29.89 -58.51
N GLU A 234 55.07 29.02 -57.54
CA GLU A 234 55.95 27.85 -57.73
C GLU A 234 55.37 26.89 -58.77
N ALA A 235 54.07 26.59 -58.71
CA ALA A 235 53.38 25.81 -59.72
C ALA A 235 53.47 26.45 -61.12
N LEU A 236 53.37 27.78 -61.21
CA LEU A 236 53.49 28.53 -62.47
C LEU A 236 54.93 28.58 -62.98
N LYS A 237 55.94 28.74 -62.11
CA LYS A 237 57.37 28.60 -62.44
C LYS A 237 57.69 27.18 -62.92
N VAL A 238 57.09 26.15 -62.33
CA VAL A 238 57.20 24.76 -62.81
C VAL A 238 56.57 24.65 -64.21
N TYR A 239 55.42 25.27 -64.46
CA TYR A 239 54.77 25.28 -65.78
C TYR A 239 55.62 25.99 -66.84
N ASP A 240 56.13 27.18 -66.55
CA ASP A 240 57.03 27.95 -67.43
C ASP A 240 58.40 27.27 -67.62
N SER A 241 58.83 26.43 -66.68
CA SER A 241 60.07 25.64 -66.81
C SER A 241 59.96 24.47 -67.80
N ILE A 242 58.75 24.17 -68.30
CA ILE A 242 58.52 23.20 -69.38
C ILE A 242 58.78 23.90 -70.72
N PRO A 243 59.92 23.65 -71.41
CA PRO A 243 60.22 24.34 -72.65
C PRO A 243 59.18 23.98 -73.73
N PRO A 244 58.58 24.96 -74.44
CA PRO A 244 57.46 24.74 -75.35
C PRO A 244 57.88 24.17 -76.72
N SER A 245 58.71 23.12 -76.74
CA SER A 245 59.10 22.42 -77.98
C SER A 245 59.45 20.95 -77.73
N ALA A 246 58.91 20.07 -78.58
CA ALA A 246 59.11 18.61 -78.48
C ALA A 246 60.59 18.17 -78.63
N SER A 247 61.44 19.00 -79.25
CA SER A 247 62.88 18.76 -79.36
C SER A 247 63.62 18.88 -78.03
N GLY A 248 63.18 19.77 -77.12
CA GLY A 248 63.77 19.92 -75.79
C GLY A 248 63.59 18.66 -74.94
N LEU A 249 62.36 18.15 -74.89
CA LEU A 249 62.00 16.91 -74.17
C LEU A 249 62.79 15.70 -74.66
N ALA A 250 62.96 15.53 -75.97
CA ALA A 250 63.74 14.43 -76.54
C ALA A 250 65.20 14.45 -76.05
N SER A 251 65.84 15.62 -76.00
CA SER A 251 67.23 15.75 -75.55
C SER A 251 67.42 15.52 -74.04
N MET A 252 66.44 15.91 -73.23
CA MET A 252 66.42 15.61 -71.80
C MET A 252 66.19 14.12 -71.54
N LEU A 253 65.31 13.48 -72.30
CA LEU A 253 65.02 12.05 -72.18
C LEU A 253 66.25 11.19 -72.58
N GLU A 254 66.98 11.60 -73.61
CA GLU A 254 68.26 10.97 -73.99
C GLU A 254 69.35 11.17 -72.93
N ARG A 255 69.40 12.34 -72.25
CA ARG A 255 70.30 12.57 -71.11
C ARG A 255 69.93 11.73 -69.89
N SER A 256 68.65 11.71 -69.49
CA SER A 256 68.20 10.89 -68.35
C SER A 256 68.36 9.39 -68.61
N GLN A 257 68.26 8.94 -69.86
CA GLN A 257 68.57 7.55 -70.23
C GLN A 257 70.07 7.24 -70.10
N LYS A 258 70.96 8.18 -70.47
CA LYS A 258 72.40 8.03 -70.27
C LYS A 258 72.78 8.07 -68.79
N GLU A 259 72.23 9.00 -68.02
CA GLU A 259 72.45 9.08 -66.58
C GLU A 259 71.92 7.84 -65.84
N LEU A 260 70.76 7.30 -66.24
CA LEU A 260 70.28 6.02 -65.72
C LEU A 260 71.19 4.85 -66.12
N ALA A 261 71.73 4.82 -67.35
CA ALA A 261 72.69 3.81 -67.77
C ALA A 261 74.01 3.89 -66.98
N ASP A 262 74.52 5.10 -66.74
CA ASP A 262 75.73 5.35 -65.95
C ASP A 262 75.51 5.01 -64.47
N VAL A 263 74.35 5.33 -63.89
CA VAL A 263 73.99 4.91 -62.52
C VAL A 263 73.83 3.39 -62.43
N HIS A 264 73.23 2.74 -63.44
CA HIS A 264 73.10 1.28 -63.47
C HIS A 264 74.45 0.58 -63.66
N ALA A 265 75.40 1.19 -64.38
CA ALA A 265 76.79 0.74 -64.47
C ALA A 265 77.53 0.93 -63.13
N ALA A 266 77.38 2.10 -62.48
CA ALA A 266 78.03 2.43 -61.22
C ALA A 266 77.51 1.56 -60.04
N MET A 267 76.21 1.27 -59.99
CA MET A 267 75.64 0.36 -58.99
C MET A 267 76.08 -1.10 -59.21
N GLY A 268 76.41 -1.49 -60.44
CA GLY A 268 76.94 -2.82 -60.75
C GLY A 268 78.37 -3.07 -60.24
N SER A 269 79.20 -2.03 -60.09
CA SER A 269 80.61 -2.17 -59.68
C SER A 269 80.91 -1.80 -58.21
N ALA A 270 79.97 -1.18 -57.49
CA ALA A 270 80.24 -0.60 -56.17
C ALA A 270 80.11 -1.57 -54.97
N PHE A 271 79.83 -2.86 -55.18
CA PHE A 271 79.53 -3.80 -54.08
C PHE A 271 80.74 -4.55 -53.46
N VAL A 272 81.98 -4.21 -53.82
CA VAL A 272 83.16 -5.06 -53.51
C VAL A 272 84.24 -4.41 -52.62
N HIS A 273 84.32 -3.08 -52.48
CA HIS A 273 85.29 -2.43 -51.58
C HIS A 273 84.63 -1.32 -50.76
N GLY A 274 84.85 -1.31 -49.44
CA GLY A 274 84.30 -0.31 -48.54
C GLY A 274 85.34 0.36 -47.64
N SER A 275 84.84 0.97 -46.56
CA SER A 275 85.55 1.48 -45.38
C SER A 275 85.98 2.96 -45.37
N SER A 276 85.70 3.61 -44.23
CA SER A 276 86.47 4.70 -43.59
C SER A 276 86.45 6.12 -44.23
N ALA A 277 86.41 7.25 -43.49
CA ALA A 277 86.08 7.57 -42.09
C ALA A 277 86.05 9.13 -41.87
N ALA A 278 85.75 9.56 -40.63
CA ALA A 278 85.91 10.92 -40.04
C ALA A 278 84.86 12.00 -40.46
N ARG A 279 84.14 12.73 -39.58
CA ARG A 279 84.49 13.52 -38.35
C ARG A 279 85.38 14.74 -38.71
N LEU A 280 85.05 16.02 -38.49
CA LEU A 280 84.71 16.83 -37.28
C LEU A 280 84.23 18.25 -37.76
N SER A 281 83.70 19.22 -37.00
CA SER A 281 83.07 19.31 -35.66
C SER A 281 82.68 20.77 -35.30
N GLY A 282 81.59 20.99 -34.55
CA GLY A 282 81.52 22.07 -33.54
C GLY A 282 80.40 23.12 -33.58
N SER A 283 79.98 23.54 -32.36
CA SER A 283 79.37 24.86 -32.01
C SER A 283 77.87 25.10 -32.32
N VAL A 284 76.99 25.68 -31.48
CA VAL A 284 77.04 26.12 -30.05
C VAL A 284 75.61 26.29 -29.47
N MET A 285 75.47 26.24 -28.14
CA MET A 285 74.39 26.72 -27.23
C MET A 285 72.93 26.95 -27.69
N GLY A 286 71.99 26.52 -26.84
CA GLY A 286 70.91 27.42 -26.38
C GLY A 286 69.59 26.78 -25.92
N GLY A 287 69.10 27.12 -24.72
CA GLY A 287 67.65 27.29 -24.50
C GLY A 287 66.81 26.17 -23.83
N ARG A 288 67.00 25.98 -22.52
CA ARG A 288 65.98 25.85 -21.44
C ARG A 288 64.59 25.16 -21.64
N SER A 289 64.19 24.56 -20.51
CA SER A 289 62.83 24.33 -19.97
C SER A 289 62.01 23.13 -20.48
N SER A 290 62.22 22.00 -19.81
CA SER A 290 61.24 20.90 -19.71
C SER A 290 60.09 21.29 -18.78
N GLY A 291 58.87 21.41 -19.33
CA GLY A 291 57.65 21.59 -18.52
C GLY A 291 57.29 20.32 -17.75
N ALA A 292 56.96 20.46 -16.46
CA ALA A 292 56.42 19.39 -15.65
C ALA A 292 54.91 19.27 -15.89
N GLY A 293 54.45 18.15 -16.45
CA GLY A 293 53.02 17.82 -16.59
C GLY A 293 52.60 16.77 -15.57
N SER A 294 52.12 17.21 -14.40
CA SER A 294 51.63 16.32 -13.33
C SER A 294 50.12 16.45 -13.10
N ALA A 295 49.39 15.37 -13.38
CA ALA A 295 48.17 14.88 -12.72
C ALA A 295 47.16 15.86 -12.07
N ALA A 296 45.96 15.95 -12.68
CA ALA A 296 44.63 15.83 -12.05
C ALA A 296 43.62 15.62 -13.20
N ALA A 297 42.78 14.59 -13.32
CA ALA A 297 42.00 13.80 -12.36
C ALA A 297 40.87 14.59 -11.69
N LEU A 298 39.70 14.60 -12.32
CA LEU A 298 38.32 14.64 -11.76
C LEU A 298 37.34 14.61 -12.94
N ASN A 299 36.97 13.42 -13.42
CA ASN A 299 35.78 12.65 -13.01
C ASN A 299 34.48 13.20 -13.66
N GLY A 300 34.09 12.58 -14.78
CA GLY A 300 32.87 12.91 -15.52
C GLY A 300 31.60 12.34 -14.89
N GLY A 301 30.45 12.90 -15.25
CA GLY A 301 29.17 12.54 -14.66
C GLY A 301 28.64 11.17 -15.07
N ALA A 302 27.95 10.52 -14.14
CA ALA A 302 27.02 9.43 -14.41
C ALA A 302 25.69 9.73 -13.71
N ALA A 303 24.73 10.25 -14.46
CA ALA A 303 23.38 10.52 -13.96
C ALA A 303 22.59 9.20 -13.86
N GLY A 304 22.48 8.66 -12.64
CA GLY A 304 21.70 7.46 -12.35
C GLY A 304 20.31 7.80 -11.78
N PHE A 305 19.33 8.07 -12.64
CA PHE A 305 17.93 8.19 -12.21
C PHE A 305 17.33 6.80 -11.95
N GLY A 306 17.45 6.33 -10.71
CA GLY A 306 16.87 5.06 -10.23
C GLY A 306 15.53 5.26 -9.51
N PHE A 307 14.44 5.46 -10.25
CA PHE A 307 13.10 5.45 -9.67
C PHE A 307 12.58 4.00 -9.64
N GLY A 308 12.51 3.39 -8.46
CA GLY A 308 12.33 1.94 -8.31
C GLY A 308 11.59 1.53 -7.04
N GLY A 309 10.43 2.13 -6.79
CA GLY A 309 9.51 1.68 -5.75
C GLY A 309 8.58 0.60 -6.29
N SER A 310 8.64 -0.62 -5.71
CA SER A 310 7.53 -1.57 -5.69
C SER A 310 7.62 -2.39 -4.43
N GLY A 311 6.57 -2.36 -3.61
CA GLY A 311 6.46 -3.22 -2.44
C GLY A 311 5.79 -4.55 -2.78
N ALA A 312 6.09 -5.56 -1.97
CA ALA A 312 5.23 -6.67 -1.58
C ALA A 312 5.71 -7.17 -0.21
#